data_AF-A0A819H9I9-F1
#
_entry.id   AF-A0A819H9I9-F1
#
_cell.length_a   1.000
_cell.length_b   1.000
_cell.length_c   1.000
_cell.angle_alpha   90.00
_cell.angle_beta   90.00
_cell.angle_gamma   90.00
#
_symmetry.space_group_name_H-M   'P 1'
#
loop_
_entity.id
_entity.type
_entity.pdbx_description
1 polymer ?
#
loop_
_entity_poly.entity_id
_entity_poly.type
_entity_poly.pdbx_seq_one_letter_code
_entity_poly.pdbx_strand_id
1 'polypeptide(L)'
;MRIPRYSLILLTFIIVIVSVIGNPHRSRHQEAAITDRIDCYPEAEAKYSNFSKHACLARNCLFDDIAGPNVIPCYLRRTYGYLLKQDAQRTATGIRLRLQRNQAIASPFPEPIKNILLDVQYYTNYIVRFKLYDADNPRYEVPISLTASPGRAPSPLYEFIYSTDNTRDNLFSFKIRRRANSIALFDTSIGGLVLNNQFLQIVTRLQSPHVYGFGENNHETLKHNVTERKIWGIFARDQ
;
A
#
# COMPACT_ATOMS: atom_id res chain seq x y z
N MET A 1 -2.73 90.72 20.75
CA MET A 1 -3.76 89.69 20.54
C MET A 1 -3.36 88.86 19.33
N ARG A 2 -2.75 87.69 19.56
CA ARG A 2 -2.25 86.77 18.52
C ARG A 2 -3.02 85.47 18.65
N ILE A 3 -3.76 85.09 17.61
CA ILE A 3 -4.47 83.82 17.50
C ILE A 3 -3.52 82.84 16.79
N PRO A 4 -3.17 81.67 17.37
CA PRO A 4 -2.31 80.71 16.70
C PRO A 4 -3.10 79.95 15.62
N ARG A 5 -2.48 79.82 14.44
CA ARG A 5 -2.96 78.99 13.33
C ARG A 5 -2.75 77.52 13.70
N TYR A 6 -3.83 76.76 13.85
CA TYR A 6 -3.76 75.31 13.94
C TYR A 6 -3.53 74.74 12.53
N SER A 7 -2.35 74.16 12.33
CA SER A 7 -1.99 73.45 11.09
C SER A 7 -2.61 72.05 11.15
N LEU A 8 -3.61 71.79 10.31
CA LEU A 8 -4.24 70.49 10.17
C LEU A 8 -3.26 69.55 9.44
N ILE A 9 -2.57 68.67 10.16
CA ILE A 9 -1.69 67.66 9.58
C ILE A 9 -2.57 66.49 9.13
N LEU A 10 -2.80 66.38 7.82
CA LEU A 10 -3.47 65.24 7.21
C LEU A 10 -2.48 64.06 7.14
N LEU A 11 -2.54 63.15 8.11
CA LEU A 11 -1.77 61.90 8.10
C LEU A 11 -2.38 60.94 7.07
N THR A 12 -1.78 60.87 5.89
CA THR A 12 -2.09 59.86 4.88
C THR A 12 -1.47 58.52 5.27
N PHE A 13 -2.29 57.59 5.76
CA PHE A 13 -1.89 56.20 5.96
C PHE A 13 -1.78 55.51 4.59
N ILE A 14 -0.56 55.29 4.10
CA ILE A 14 -0.30 54.39 2.97
C ILE A 14 -0.34 52.95 3.52
N ILE A 15 -1.45 52.25 3.29
CA ILE A 15 -1.56 50.81 3.54
C ILE A 15 -0.79 50.10 2.43
N VAL A 16 0.43 49.64 2.73
CA VAL A 16 1.17 48.72 1.86
C VAL A 16 0.57 47.33 2.05
N ILE A 17 -0.33 46.94 1.15
CA ILE A 17 -0.78 45.55 1.05
C ILE A 17 0.40 44.75 0.48
N VAL A 18 1.16 44.10 1.35
CA VAL A 18 2.13 43.08 0.93
C VAL A 18 1.32 41.86 0.50
N SER A 19 1.00 41.80 -0.79
CA SER A 19 0.50 40.59 -1.42
C SER A 19 1.58 39.53 -1.27
N VAL A 20 1.42 38.62 -0.31
CA VAL A 20 2.16 37.35 -0.33
C VAL A 20 1.67 36.64 -1.59
N ILE A 21 2.46 36.71 -2.67
CA ILE A 21 2.27 35.87 -3.85
C ILE A 21 2.58 34.45 -3.38
N GLY A 22 1.58 33.81 -2.79
CA GLY A 22 1.56 32.37 -2.58
C GLY A 22 1.69 31.75 -3.95
N ASN A 23 2.83 31.09 -4.18
CA ASN A 23 3.15 30.41 -5.42
C ASN A 23 1.99 29.46 -5.79
N PRO A 24 1.20 29.74 -6.85
CA PRO A 24 0.10 28.87 -7.22
C PRO A 24 0.68 27.67 -7.96
N HIS A 25 0.20 26.47 -7.61
CA HIS A 25 0.58 25.17 -8.18
C HIS A 25 1.91 24.53 -7.71
N ARG A 26 1.97 24.13 -6.44
CA ARG A 26 2.43 22.75 -6.16
C ARG A 26 1.16 21.90 -6.17
N SER A 27 0.94 21.15 -7.26
CA SER A 27 -0.16 20.18 -7.28
C SER A 27 0.01 19.31 -6.03
N ARG A 28 -1.04 19.23 -5.22
CA ARG A 28 -1.10 18.35 -4.06
C ARG A 28 -1.23 16.91 -4.56
N HIS A 29 -0.23 16.41 -5.30
CA HIS A 29 -0.03 14.98 -5.44
C HIS A 29 0.30 14.50 -4.03
N GLN A 30 -0.67 13.79 -3.44
CA GLN A 30 -0.69 13.43 -2.03
C GLN A 30 0.50 12.53 -1.70
N GLU A 31 1.61 13.18 -1.32
CA GLU A 31 2.86 12.51 -1.00
C GLU A 31 2.65 11.55 0.17
N ALA A 32 3.16 10.33 0.05
CA ALA A 32 3.12 9.40 1.18
C ALA A 32 4.13 9.87 2.23
N ALA A 33 3.72 9.84 3.50
CA ALA A 33 4.66 9.92 4.61
C ALA A 33 5.75 8.86 4.40
N ILE A 34 6.99 9.18 4.78
CA ILE A 34 8.17 8.32 4.51
C ILE A 34 7.93 6.88 4.99
N THR A 35 7.30 6.70 6.15
CA THR A 35 6.99 5.39 6.75
C THR A 35 5.92 4.59 6.00
N ASP A 36 5.15 5.23 5.12
CA ASP A 36 4.06 4.64 4.36
C ASP A 36 4.41 4.45 2.87
N ARG A 37 5.65 4.77 2.48
CA ARG A 37 6.16 4.57 1.12
C ARG A 37 6.34 3.08 0.86
N ILE A 38 5.90 2.65 -0.31
CA ILE A 38 6.09 1.30 -0.80
C ILE A 38 6.95 1.39 -2.05
N ASP A 39 8.00 0.59 -2.10
CA ASP A 39 8.93 0.61 -3.21
C ASP A 39 8.23 0.29 -4.54
N CYS A 40 8.50 1.13 -5.55
CA CYS A 40 8.04 0.93 -6.93
C CYS A 40 9.17 0.44 -7.87
N TYR A 41 10.39 0.39 -7.36
CA TYR A 41 11.56 -0.07 -8.07
C TYR A 41 12.31 -1.10 -7.20
N PRO A 42 11.66 -2.23 -6.84
CA PRO A 42 12.24 -3.20 -5.91
C PRO A 42 13.54 -3.86 -6.39
N GLU A 43 13.81 -3.83 -7.70
CA GLU A 43 15.04 -4.32 -8.32
C GLU A 43 16.14 -3.24 -8.43
N ALA A 44 16.01 -2.10 -7.74
CA ALA A 44 16.97 -0.99 -7.82
C ALA A 44 18.41 -1.42 -7.50
N GLU A 45 18.57 -2.36 -6.57
CA GLU A 45 19.87 -2.86 -6.11
C GLU A 45 20.39 -4.06 -6.94
N ALA A 46 19.65 -4.51 -7.95
CA ALA A 46 20.08 -5.62 -8.80
C ALA A 46 21.30 -5.21 -9.65
N LYS A 47 22.21 -6.18 -9.90
CA LYS A 47 23.45 -5.97 -10.68
C LYS A 47 23.23 -5.29 -12.04
N TYR A 48 22.10 -5.55 -12.68
CA TYR A 48 21.75 -5.02 -14.01
C TYR A 48 20.67 -3.95 -13.96
N SER A 49 20.47 -3.31 -12.80
CA SER A 49 19.47 -2.26 -12.62
C SER A 49 19.86 -0.98 -13.36
N ASN A 50 18.91 -0.36 -14.06
CA ASN A 50 19.07 0.98 -14.63
C ASN A 50 18.37 2.05 -13.79
N PHE A 51 18.32 1.82 -12.48
CA PHE A 51 17.65 2.70 -11.53
C PHE A 51 18.09 4.15 -11.69
N SER A 52 17.12 5.03 -11.92
CA SER A 52 17.30 6.47 -12.06
C SER A 52 15.97 7.17 -11.79
N LYS A 53 16.01 8.48 -11.52
CA LYS A 53 14.79 9.30 -11.44
C LYS A 53 13.94 9.15 -12.69
N HIS A 54 14.56 9.19 -13.87
CA HIS A 54 13.86 9.02 -15.14
C HIS A 54 13.17 7.66 -15.23
N ALA A 55 13.88 6.56 -14.91
CA ALA A 55 13.32 5.21 -14.93
C ALA A 55 12.17 5.04 -13.91
N CYS A 56 12.27 5.66 -12.74
CA CYS A 56 11.19 5.67 -11.74
C CYS A 56 9.92 6.35 -12.26
N LEU A 57 10.07 7.57 -12.82
CA LEU A 57 8.95 8.33 -13.35
C LEU A 57 8.33 7.66 -14.58
N ALA A 58 9.14 7.00 -15.41
CA ALA A 58 8.67 6.20 -16.54
C ALA A 58 7.77 5.02 -16.11
N ARG A 59 7.92 4.51 -14.88
CA ARG A 59 7.01 3.52 -14.27
C ARG A 59 5.75 4.14 -13.66
N ASN A 60 5.46 5.40 -13.94
CA ASN A 60 4.33 6.13 -13.36
C ASN A 60 4.37 6.23 -11.83
N CYS A 61 5.56 6.14 -11.24
CA CYS A 61 5.76 6.29 -9.81
C CYS A 61 6.16 7.70 -9.40
N LEU A 62 6.36 7.89 -8.10
CA LEU A 62 6.83 9.14 -7.53
C LEU A 62 8.29 9.01 -7.15
N PHE A 63 9.05 10.09 -7.32
CA PHE A 63 10.46 10.14 -6.96
C PHE A 63 10.68 11.27 -5.94
N ASP A 64 11.41 10.98 -4.87
CA ASP A 64 11.84 11.94 -3.87
C ASP A 64 13.31 12.31 -4.08
N ASP A 65 13.54 13.55 -4.51
CA ASP A 65 14.85 14.11 -4.81
C ASP A 65 15.75 14.33 -3.59
N ILE A 66 15.16 14.37 -2.39
CA ILE A 66 15.87 14.63 -1.13
C ILE A 66 15.86 13.42 -0.19
N ALA A 67 15.53 12.23 -0.73
CA ALA A 67 15.54 10.99 0.03
C ALA A 67 16.94 10.71 0.58
N GLY A 68 17.05 10.66 1.91
CA GLY A 68 18.28 10.28 2.59
C GLY A 68 18.58 8.78 2.48
N PRO A 69 19.70 8.33 3.09
CA PRO A 69 20.00 6.91 3.20
C PRO A 69 18.85 6.14 3.86
N ASN A 70 18.57 4.92 3.39
CA ASN A 70 17.49 4.03 3.87
C ASN A 70 16.06 4.51 3.65
N VAL A 71 15.84 5.66 2.99
CA VAL A 71 14.52 6.10 2.54
C VAL A 71 14.28 5.54 1.13
N ILE A 72 13.05 5.15 0.82
CA ILE A 72 12.64 4.71 -0.53
C ILE A 72 12.50 5.96 -1.43
N PRO A 73 13.42 6.20 -2.39
CA PRO A 73 13.35 7.36 -3.27
C PRO A 73 12.28 7.20 -4.35
N CYS A 74 12.09 5.99 -4.89
CA CYS A 74 11.09 5.69 -5.90
C CYS A 74 9.94 4.86 -5.30
N TYR A 75 8.75 5.45 -5.18
CA TYR A 75 7.65 4.82 -4.46
C TYR A 75 6.33 4.87 -5.22
N LEU A 76 5.47 3.89 -4.91
CA LEU A 76 4.15 3.76 -5.50
C LEU A 76 3.28 4.97 -5.14
N ARG A 77 2.48 5.42 -6.10
CA ARG A 77 1.41 6.40 -5.84
C ARG A 77 0.42 5.81 -4.84
N ARG A 78 -0.02 6.62 -3.87
CA ARG A 78 -1.00 6.18 -2.85
C ARG A 78 -2.31 5.68 -3.46
N THR A 79 -2.65 6.18 -4.64
CA THR A 79 -3.85 5.86 -5.42
C THR A 79 -3.69 4.65 -6.34
N TYR A 80 -2.52 4.01 -6.37
CA TYR A 80 -2.34 2.74 -7.08
C TYR A 80 -2.86 1.56 -6.25
N GLY A 81 -3.76 0.78 -6.83
CA GLY A 81 -4.35 -0.40 -6.19
C GLY A 81 -5.65 -0.83 -6.87
N TYR A 82 -6.56 -1.40 -6.09
CA TYR A 82 -7.84 -1.93 -6.56
C TYR A 82 -9.00 -1.22 -5.89
N LEU A 83 -10.13 -1.14 -6.59
CA LEU A 83 -11.39 -0.57 -6.13
C LEU A 83 -12.40 -1.71 -5.95
N LEU A 84 -13.24 -1.61 -4.93
CA LEU A 84 -14.38 -2.51 -4.76
C LEU A 84 -15.44 -2.18 -5.83
N LYS A 85 -15.91 -3.18 -6.59
CA LYS A 85 -16.90 -2.96 -7.65
C LYS A 85 -18.32 -3.33 -7.25
N GLN A 86 -18.46 -4.26 -6.33
CA GLN A 86 -19.74 -4.83 -5.90
C GLN A 86 -19.64 -5.17 -4.42
N ASP A 87 -20.79 -5.25 -3.76
CA ASP A 87 -20.87 -5.71 -2.38
C ASP A 87 -20.33 -7.13 -2.22
N ALA A 88 -19.83 -7.42 -1.03
CA ALA A 88 -19.31 -8.73 -0.70
C ALA A 88 -20.42 -9.79 -0.83
N GLN A 89 -20.14 -10.82 -1.62
CA GLN A 89 -21.05 -11.95 -1.83
C GLN A 89 -20.75 -13.04 -0.80
N ARG A 90 -21.78 -13.59 -0.14
CA ARG A 90 -21.60 -14.74 0.75
C ARG A 90 -21.39 -16.00 -0.08
N THR A 91 -20.45 -16.84 0.36
CA THR A 91 -20.24 -18.18 -0.19
C THR A 91 -20.59 -19.22 0.87
N ALA A 92 -20.60 -20.51 0.51
CA ALA A 92 -20.81 -21.59 1.47
C ALA A 92 -19.78 -21.58 2.61
N THR A 93 -18.55 -21.12 2.32
CA THR A 93 -17.38 -21.25 3.21
C THR A 93 -16.87 -19.90 3.74
N GLY A 94 -17.38 -18.78 3.23
CA GLY A 94 -16.98 -17.44 3.65
C GLY A 94 -17.59 -16.34 2.78
N ILE A 95 -16.75 -15.50 2.19
CA ILE A 95 -17.17 -14.35 1.37
C ILE A 95 -16.28 -14.18 0.14
N ARG A 96 -16.84 -13.55 -0.89
CA ARG A 96 -16.15 -13.22 -2.13
C ARG A 96 -16.36 -11.76 -2.49
N LEU A 97 -15.29 -11.08 -2.89
CA LEU A 97 -15.33 -9.69 -3.35
C LEU A 97 -14.81 -9.60 -4.77
N ARG A 98 -15.47 -8.77 -5.59
CA ARG A 98 -15.03 -8.43 -6.94
C ARG A 98 -14.35 -7.06 -6.91
N LEU A 99 -13.08 -7.04 -7.28
CA LEU A 99 -12.26 -5.84 -7.29
C LEU A 99 -11.78 -5.54 -8.71
N GLN A 100 -11.56 -4.27 -9.00
CA GLN A 100 -11.01 -3.82 -10.28
C GLN A 100 -9.86 -2.86 -10.05
N ARG A 101 -8.77 -3.04 -10.78
CA ARG A 101 -7.60 -2.17 -10.70
C ARG A 101 -8.03 -0.73 -10.99
N ASN A 102 -7.57 0.22 -10.19
CA ASN A 102 -7.80 1.64 -10.42
C ASN A 102 -7.18 2.07 -11.76
N GLN A 103 -8.03 2.33 -12.76
CA GLN A 103 -7.57 2.69 -14.11
C GLN A 103 -7.12 4.15 -14.24
N ALA A 104 -7.38 4.99 -13.23
CA ALA A 104 -6.94 6.40 -13.25
C ALA A 104 -5.41 6.55 -13.20
N ILE A 105 -4.70 5.51 -12.76
CA ILE A 105 -3.24 5.47 -12.70
C ILE A 105 -2.75 4.33 -13.59
N ALA A 106 -1.72 4.56 -14.39
CA ALA A 106 -1.10 3.51 -15.20
C ALA A 106 -0.33 2.51 -14.32
N SER A 107 -0.16 1.26 -14.80
CA SER A 107 0.58 0.24 -14.06
C SER A 107 2.09 0.49 -14.12
N PRO A 108 2.81 0.33 -12.99
CA PRO A 108 4.27 0.40 -12.98
C PRO A 108 4.94 -0.82 -13.63
N PHE A 109 4.21 -1.93 -13.77
CA PHE A 109 4.70 -3.16 -14.37
C PHE A 109 3.85 -3.56 -15.58
N PRO A 110 4.39 -4.35 -16.54
CA PRO A 110 3.64 -4.84 -17.70
C PRO A 110 2.48 -5.77 -17.33
N GLU A 111 1.50 -5.90 -18.22
CA GLU A 111 0.40 -6.88 -18.11
C GLU A 111 -0.35 -6.84 -16.76
N PRO A 112 -0.92 -5.69 -16.36
CA PRO A 112 -1.68 -5.61 -15.12
C PRO A 112 -2.97 -6.44 -15.19
N ILE A 113 -3.25 -7.18 -14.11
CA ILE A 113 -4.51 -7.90 -13.96
C ILE A 113 -5.60 -6.86 -13.67
N LYS A 114 -6.64 -6.80 -14.50
CA LYS A 114 -7.65 -5.73 -14.43
C LYS A 114 -8.74 -6.03 -13.41
N ASN A 115 -9.28 -7.24 -13.45
CA ASN A 115 -10.37 -7.67 -12.59
C ASN A 115 -9.87 -8.84 -11.74
N ILE A 116 -10.09 -8.75 -10.43
CA ILE A 116 -9.71 -9.82 -9.51
C ILE A 116 -10.87 -10.24 -8.62
N LEU A 117 -10.84 -11.49 -8.20
CA LEU A 117 -11.70 -12.01 -7.15
C LEU A 117 -10.87 -12.22 -5.89
N LEU A 118 -11.31 -11.64 -4.78
CA LEU A 118 -10.81 -11.98 -3.46
C LEU A 118 -11.79 -12.99 -2.84
N ASP A 119 -11.36 -14.24 -2.69
CA ASP A 119 -12.12 -15.28 -1.99
C ASP A 119 -11.56 -15.43 -0.58
N VAL A 120 -12.40 -15.27 0.43
CA VAL A 120 -12.05 -15.42 1.84
C VAL A 120 -12.83 -16.60 2.38
N GLN A 121 -12.11 -17.60 2.88
CA GLN A 121 -12.65 -18.84 3.39
C GLN A 121 -12.36 -18.93 4.88
N TYR A 122 -13.41 -19.14 5.67
CA TYR A 122 -13.31 -19.37 7.11
C TYR A 122 -13.02 -20.84 7.37
N TYR A 123 -11.75 -21.22 7.18
CA TYR A 123 -11.34 -22.62 7.03
C TYR A 123 -11.44 -23.43 8.33
N THR A 124 -10.92 -22.90 9.44
CA THR A 124 -11.14 -23.44 10.80
C THR A 124 -11.33 -22.28 11.77
N ASN A 125 -11.59 -22.56 13.06
CA ASN A 125 -11.67 -21.51 14.07
C ASN A 125 -10.36 -20.71 14.22
N TYR A 126 -9.24 -21.27 13.75
CA TYR A 126 -7.89 -20.70 13.85
C TYR A 126 -7.27 -20.33 12.50
N ILE A 127 -7.81 -20.86 11.40
CA ILE A 127 -7.26 -20.67 10.05
C ILE A 127 -8.27 -19.91 9.20
N VAL A 128 -7.84 -18.77 8.67
CA VAL A 128 -8.51 -18.07 7.56
C VAL A 128 -7.65 -18.23 6.32
N ARG A 129 -8.28 -18.47 5.17
CA ARG A 129 -7.61 -18.49 3.89
C ARG A 129 -8.16 -17.35 3.05
N PHE A 130 -7.29 -16.56 2.44
CA PHE A 130 -7.69 -15.65 1.38
C PHE A 130 -6.92 -15.96 0.11
N LYS A 131 -7.56 -15.79 -1.04
CA LYS A 131 -6.96 -15.94 -2.36
C LYS A 131 -7.37 -14.80 -3.26
N LEU A 132 -6.41 -14.26 -4.01
CA LEU A 132 -6.61 -13.25 -5.04
C LEU A 132 -6.45 -13.95 -6.39
N TYR A 133 -7.54 -14.00 -7.17
CA TYR A 133 -7.57 -14.61 -8.48
C TYR A 133 -7.65 -13.55 -9.56
N ASP A 134 -7.06 -13.82 -10.72
CA ASP A 134 -7.47 -13.15 -11.95
C ASP A 134 -8.88 -13.65 -12.31
N ALA A 135 -9.82 -12.72 -12.45
CA ALA A 135 -11.22 -13.03 -12.72
C ALA A 135 -11.47 -13.37 -14.20
N ASP A 136 -10.55 -12.99 -15.08
CA ASP A 136 -10.71 -13.07 -16.52
C ASP A 136 -9.88 -14.22 -17.11
N ASN A 137 -8.75 -14.59 -16.48
CA ASN A 137 -7.86 -15.65 -16.95
C ASN A 137 -7.45 -16.60 -15.81
N PRO A 138 -7.60 -17.93 -15.98
CA PRO A 138 -7.02 -18.90 -15.05
C PRO A 138 -5.49 -18.74 -14.97
N ARG A 139 -4.95 -18.85 -13.75
CA ARG A 139 -3.51 -18.77 -13.48
C ARG A 139 -3.03 -20.04 -12.80
N TYR A 140 -1.73 -20.29 -12.88
CA TYR A 140 -1.13 -21.43 -12.18
C TYR A 140 -1.42 -21.38 -10.68
N GLU A 141 -1.96 -22.47 -10.15
CA GLU A 141 -2.06 -22.73 -8.71
C GLU A 141 -1.20 -23.94 -8.38
N VAL A 142 -0.48 -23.86 -7.27
CA VAL A 142 0.34 -24.97 -6.79
C VAL A 142 -0.57 -26.19 -6.53
N PRO A 143 -0.34 -27.35 -7.17
CA PRO A 143 -1.23 -28.51 -7.09
C PRO A 143 -1.02 -29.28 -5.78
N ILE A 144 -1.45 -28.68 -4.67
CA ILE A 144 -1.40 -29.27 -3.33
C ILE A 144 -2.80 -29.47 -2.75
N SER A 145 -3.05 -30.68 -2.26
CA SER A 145 -4.29 -30.99 -1.55
C SER A 145 -4.20 -30.51 -0.10
N LEU A 146 -5.18 -29.71 0.33
CA LEU A 146 -5.35 -29.39 1.74
C LEU A 146 -6.20 -30.48 2.41
N THR A 147 -5.73 -31.01 3.54
CA THR A 147 -6.32 -32.20 4.20
C THR A 147 -7.61 -31.93 4.98
N ALA A 148 -7.91 -30.68 5.35
CA ALA A 148 -9.14 -30.35 6.07
C ALA A 148 -10.31 -30.05 5.12
N SER A 149 -11.48 -30.60 5.45
CA SER A 149 -12.72 -30.35 4.73
C SER A 149 -13.06 -28.84 4.82
N PRO A 150 -13.37 -28.18 3.69
CA PRO A 150 -13.59 -26.73 3.62
C PRO A 150 -14.95 -26.30 4.22
N GLY A 151 -15.37 -26.90 5.35
CA GLY A 151 -16.55 -26.43 6.06
C GLY A 151 -16.33 -25.01 6.59
N ARG A 152 -17.39 -24.20 6.62
CA ARG A 152 -17.34 -22.89 7.27
C ARG A 152 -17.10 -23.08 8.76
N ALA A 153 -16.06 -22.45 9.29
CA ALA A 153 -15.72 -22.51 10.71
C ALA A 153 -16.89 -22.03 11.59
N PRO A 154 -17.31 -22.83 12.60
CA PRO A 154 -18.49 -22.52 13.41
C PRO A 154 -18.27 -21.36 14.38
N SER A 155 -17.05 -21.18 14.90
CA SER A 155 -16.70 -20.10 15.82
C SER A 155 -15.29 -19.56 15.54
N PRO A 156 -15.12 -18.78 14.45
CA PRO A 156 -13.82 -18.20 14.11
C PRO A 156 -13.32 -17.23 15.18
N LEU A 157 -12.09 -17.43 15.65
CA LEU A 157 -11.42 -16.52 16.61
C LEU A 157 -10.87 -15.24 15.95
N TYR A 158 -11.09 -15.13 14.64
CA TYR A 158 -10.71 -14.00 13.82
C TYR A 158 -11.93 -13.44 13.11
N GLU A 159 -11.75 -12.28 12.51
CA GLU A 159 -12.71 -11.64 11.62
C GLU A 159 -11.98 -11.05 10.42
N PHE A 160 -12.66 -11.09 9.27
CA PHE A 160 -12.23 -10.39 8.08
C PHE A 160 -13.00 -9.07 7.99
N ILE A 161 -12.27 -7.98 7.82
CA ILE A 161 -12.83 -6.63 7.71
C ILE A 161 -12.24 -6.00 6.46
N TYR A 162 -13.06 -5.37 5.64
CA TYR A 162 -12.58 -4.60 4.50
C TYR A 162 -13.08 -3.16 4.59
N SER A 163 -12.34 -2.24 3.99
CA SER A 163 -12.72 -0.83 3.90
C SER A 163 -12.39 -0.26 2.52
N THR A 164 -13.30 0.57 2.04
CA THR A 164 -13.04 1.55 0.97
C THR A 164 -12.89 2.95 1.55
N ASP A 165 -13.41 3.24 2.73
CA ASP A 165 -13.22 4.55 3.37
C ASP A 165 -11.82 4.61 4.01
N ASN A 166 -10.87 5.19 3.28
CA ASN A 166 -9.50 5.37 3.75
C ASN A 166 -8.80 6.53 3.04
N THR A 167 -7.63 6.88 3.56
CA THR A 167 -6.81 8.00 3.08
C THR A 167 -6.18 7.77 1.70
N ARG A 168 -6.50 6.69 0.98
CA ARG A 168 -5.96 6.33 -0.34
C ARG A 168 -7.04 6.35 -1.42
N ASP A 169 -7.86 7.39 -1.44
CA ASP A 169 -8.83 7.66 -2.52
C ASP A 169 -9.72 6.47 -2.86
N ASN A 170 -10.39 5.94 -1.83
CA ASN A 170 -11.35 4.85 -1.94
C ASN A 170 -10.81 3.49 -2.41
N LEU A 171 -9.49 3.30 -2.39
CA LEU A 171 -8.89 2.00 -2.68
C LEU A 171 -9.33 0.93 -1.67
N PHE A 172 -9.53 -0.28 -2.15
CA PHE A 172 -9.81 -1.45 -1.34
C PHE A 172 -8.61 -1.80 -0.45
N SER A 173 -8.89 -2.04 0.83
CA SER A 173 -7.98 -2.69 1.76
C SER A 173 -8.76 -3.63 2.67
N PHE A 174 -8.05 -4.57 3.29
CA PHE A 174 -8.64 -5.48 4.26
C PHE A 174 -7.70 -5.78 5.42
N LYS A 175 -8.30 -6.26 6.50
CA LYS A 175 -7.61 -6.73 7.69
C LYS A 175 -8.17 -8.08 8.12
N ILE A 176 -7.29 -8.90 8.69
CA ILE A 176 -7.68 -10.05 9.50
C ILE A 176 -7.41 -9.65 10.94
N ARG A 177 -8.46 -9.58 11.76
CA ARG A 177 -8.39 -9.11 13.14
C ARG A 177 -8.69 -10.24 14.12
N ARG A 178 -7.93 -10.34 15.20
CA ARG A 178 -8.21 -11.26 16.30
C ARG A 178 -9.42 -10.75 17.08
N ARG A 179 -10.45 -11.56 17.27
CA ARG A 179 -11.67 -11.13 17.97
C ARG A 179 -11.45 -10.81 19.44
N ALA A 180 -10.64 -11.61 20.12
CA ALA A 180 -10.45 -11.51 21.56
C ALA A 180 -9.91 -10.14 22.04
N ASN A 181 -9.13 -9.44 21.20
CA ASN A 181 -8.48 -8.18 21.59
C ASN A 181 -8.41 -7.15 20.45
N SER A 182 -9.12 -7.38 19.34
CA SER A 182 -9.16 -6.49 18.18
C SER A 182 -7.80 -6.17 17.53
N ILE A 183 -6.75 -6.98 17.76
CA ILE A 183 -5.45 -6.77 17.11
C ILE A 183 -5.50 -7.22 15.65
N ALA A 184 -5.08 -6.37 14.72
CA ALA A 184 -5.03 -6.68 13.29
C ALA A 184 -3.82 -7.56 12.94
N LEU A 185 -4.02 -8.87 12.80
CA LEU A 185 -2.96 -9.84 12.51
C LEU A 185 -2.39 -9.69 11.08
N PHE A 186 -3.22 -9.23 10.15
CA PHE A 186 -2.84 -8.90 8.78
C PHE A 186 -3.57 -7.61 8.40
N ASP A 187 -2.87 -6.61 7.87
CA ASP A 187 -3.43 -5.28 7.60
C ASP A 187 -2.85 -4.69 6.31
N THR A 188 -3.64 -4.72 5.24
CA THR A 188 -3.26 -4.19 3.92
C THR A 188 -3.60 -2.72 3.72
N SER A 189 -4.04 -1.99 4.76
CA SER A 189 -4.39 -0.57 4.64
C SER A 189 -3.20 0.35 4.33
N ILE A 190 -1.97 -0.18 4.39
CA ILE A 190 -0.78 0.50 3.83
C ILE A 190 -0.76 0.44 2.31
N GLY A 191 -1.71 -0.22 1.65
CA GLY A 191 -1.78 -0.35 0.20
C GLY A 191 -0.66 -1.22 -0.39
N GLY A 192 -0.29 -0.95 -1.64
CA GLY A 192 0.77 -1.72 -2.32
C GLY A 192 0.32 -3.05 -2.90
N LEU A 193 -1.00 -3.24 -3.06
CA LEU A 193 -1.53 -4.37 -3.81
C LEU A 193 -1.27 -4.16 -5.32
N VAL A 194 -0.29 -4.88 -5.84
CA VAL A 194 0.11 -4.85 -7.26
C VAL A 194 -0.03 -6.26 -7.79
N LEU A 195 -0.87 -6.48 -8.80
CA LEU A 195 -1.02 -7.79 -9.43
C LEU A 195 -0.92 -7.64 -10.94
N ASN A 196 0.13 -8.22 -11.48
CA ASN A 196 0.51 -8.24 -12.88
C ASN A 196 0.85 -9.69 -13.24
N ASN A 197 0.92 -10.01 -14.53
CA ASN A 197 1.13 -11.39 -14.98
C ASN A 197 2.38 -12.06 -14.38
N GLN A 198 3.48 -11.31 -14.24
CA GLN A 198 4.76 -11.81 -13.70
C GLN A 198 5.24 -11.05 -12.46
N PHE A 199 4.37 -10.23 -11.84
CA PHE A 199 4.70 -9.52 -10.62
C PHE A 199 3.48 -9.42 -9.70
N LEU A 200 3.57 -10.04 -8.52
CA LEU A 200 2.52 -10.04 -7.51
C LEU A 200 3.09 -9.48 -6.20
N GLN A 201 2.44 -8.47 -5.65
CA GLN A 201 2.84 -7.82 -4.40
C GLN A 201 1.63 -7.61 -3.50
N ILE A 202 1.80 -7.94 -2.24
CA ILE A 202 0.90 -7.61 -1.14
C ILE A 202 1.74 -7.17 0.05
N VAL A 203 1.27 -6.13 0.75
CA VAL A 203 1.97 -5.56 1.90
C VAL A 203 1.07 -5.63 3.11
N THR A 204 1.63 -5.97 4.27
CA THR A 204 0.92 -5.97 5.55
C THR A 204 1.70 -5.19 6.60
N ARG A 205 1.01 -4.41 7.42
CA ARG A 205 1.61 -3.81 8.62
C ARG A 205 1.84 -4.88 9.69
N LEU A 206 3.03 -4.86 10.29
CA LEU A 206 3.35 -5.68 11.45
C LEU A 206 2.81 -5.03 12.72
N GLN A 207 2.20 -5.82 13.61
CA GLN A 207 1.76 -5.36 14.94
C GLN A 207 2.81 -5.59 16.03
N SER A 208 3.89 -6.29 15.69
CA SER A 208 4.97 -6.64 16.62
C SER A 208 6.27 -6.78 15.84
N PRO A 209 7.43 -6.41 16.42
CA PRO A 209 8.72 -6.61 15.79
C PRO A 209 9.25 -8.05 15.91
N HIS A 210 8.45 -8.99 16.42
CA HIS A 210 8.83 -10.38 16.63
C HIS A 210 8.42 -11.22 15.41
N VAL A 211 9.30 -11.24 14.40
CA VAL A 211 9.12 -12.01 13.17
C VAL A 211 10.19 -13.10 13.08
N TYR A 212 9.78 -14.30 12.69
CA TYR A 212 10.62 -15.51 12.62
C TYR A 212 10.24 -16.32 11.38
N GLY A 213 11.14 -17.19 10.91
CA GLY A 213 10.93 -18.03 9.72
C GLY A 213 11.52 -17.41 8.46
N PHE A 214 10.85 -17.59 7.32
CA PHE A 214 11.42 -17.51 5.96
C PHE A 214 12.52 -18.55 5.72
N GLY A 215 12.74 -18.95 4.47
CA GLY A 215 13.78 -19.94 4.16
C GLY A 215 13.62 -20.59 2.79
N GLU A 216 14.66 -21.28 2.31
CA GLU A 216 15.95 -21.55 2.98
C GLU A 216 16.96 -20.40 2.75
N ASN A 217 17.43 -19.76 3.82
CA ASN A 217 18.36 -18.62 3.80
C ASN A 217 19.23 -18.64 5.08
N ASN A 218 20.47 -18.16 5.00
CA ASN A 218 21.34 -18.00 6.17
C ASN A 218 21.01 -16.69 6.90
N HIS A 219 20.18 -16.77 7.94
CA HIS A 219 19.90 -15.65 8.83
C HIS A 219 20.95 -15.56 9.95
N GLU A 220 21.50 -14.36 10.20
CA GLU A 220 22.45 -14.12 11.31
C GLU A 220 21.81 -14.38 12.69
N THR A 221 20.50 -14.12 12.81
CA THR A 221 19.73 -14.28 14.03
C THR A 221 18.38 -14.94 13.74
N LEU A 222 17.83 -15.66 14.74
CA LEU A 222 16.52 -16.29 14.62
C LEU A 222 15.38 -15.26 14.47
N LYS A 223 15.43 -14.17 15.26
CA LYS A 223 14.50 -13.03 15.16
C LYS A 223 14.95 -12.12 14.03
N HIS A 224 14.05 -11.77 13.13
CA HIS A 224 14.31 -10.80 12.07
C HIS A 224 14.46 -9.38 12.61
N ASN A 225 15.47 -8.64 12.12
CA ASN A 225 15.55 -7.20 12.29
C ASN A 225 14.57 -6.53 11.30
N VAL A 226 13.45 -6.02 11.83
CA VAL A 226 12.39 -5.38 11.04
C VAL A 226 12.50 -3.86 10.96
N THR A 227 13.53 -3.27 11.57
CA THR A 227 13.82 -1.84 11.43
C THR A 227 14.72 -1.55 10.24
N GLU A 228 15.45 -2.55 9.78
CA GLU A 228 16.24 -2.50 8.55
C GLU A 228 15.45 -3.05 7.37
N ARG A 229 15.67 -2.46 6.20
CA ARG A 229 15.15 -3.00 4.95
C ARG A 229 16.00 -4.20 4.52
N LYS A 230 15.47 -5.41 4.70
CA LYS A 230 16.10 -6.66 4.21
C LYS A 230 15.24 -7.31 3.13
N ILE A 231 15.88 -7.91 2.14
CA ILE A 231 15.24 -8.67 1.06
C ILE A 231 15.70 -10.12 1.17
N TRP A 232 14.77 -11.04 1.32
CA TRP A 232 15.04 -12.49 1.39
C TRP A 232 14.56 -13.16 0.10
N GLY A 233 15.51 -13.58 -0.74
CA GLY A 233 15.20 -14.35 -1.94
C GLY A 233 14.73 -15.76 -1.58
N ILE A 234 13.70 -16.26 -2.26
CA ILE A 234 13.22 -17.63 -2.09
C ILE A 234 13.06 -18.25 -3.47
N PHE A 235 14.07 -19.03 -3.86
CA PHE A 235 14.07 -19.85 -5.06
C PHE A 235 15.04 -21.00 -4.83
N ALA A 236 14.58 -22.24 -4.96
CA ALA A 236 15.42 -23.42 -4.71
C ALA A 236 16.67 -23.35 -5.61
N ARG A 237 17.84 -23.35 -4.98
CA ARG A 237 19.11 -23.11 -5.65
C ARG A 237 20.25 -23.83 -4.94
N ASP A 238 21.07 -24.51 -5.72
CA ASP A 238 22.39 -24.99 -5.30
C ASP A 238 23.39 -23.81 -5.35
N GLN A 239 24.02 -23.49 -4.21
CA GLN A 239 24.79 -22.26 -3.98
C GLN A 239 26.03 -22.50 -3.12
#